data_AF-A0A7J9HUD2-F1
#
_entry.id   AF-A0A7J9HUD2-F1
#
_cell.length_a   1.000
_cell.length_b   1.000
_cell.length_c   1.000
_cell.angle_alpha   90.00
_cell.angle_beta   90.00
_cell.angle_gamma   90.00
#
_symmetry.space_group_name_H-M   'P 1'
#
loop_
_entity.id
_entity.type
_entity.pdbx_description
1 polymer ?
#
loop_
_entity_poly.entity_id
_entity_poly.type
_entity_poly.pdbx_seq_one_letter_code
_entity_poly.pdbx_strand_id
1 'polypeptide(L)'
;MATNGTSDLKRKQGIVSSLCKHFNLDPKAFSSQVPGNDIKTLYINILKSSGKESPQNNDEVMKWIAFADSFPSDSKACHGGLNELNTDLAKKSVLLGNGFTPSEADVIVFSVIHSSMIALSTPEKEKLPHVMRWMDYIQNSEDLGALFEKILLEKPVFEPQ
;
A
#
# COMPACT_ATOMS: atom_id res chain seq x y z
N MET A 1 -16.61 22.23 2.20
CA MET A 1 -16.87 20.91 1.57
C MET A 1 -16.05 20.73 0.28
N ALA A 2 -14.71 20.76 0.35
CA ALA A 2 -13.82 20.58 -0.83
C ALA A 2 -12.60 19.70 -0.52
N THR A 3 -12.61 19.00 0.61
CA THR A 3 -11.46 18.24 1.14
C THR A 3 -11.31 16.86 0.51
N ASN A 4 -12.41 16.27 0.01
CA ASN A 4 -12.43 14.86 -0.40
C ASN A 4 -11.81 14.63 -1.79
N GLY A 5 -11.97 15.56 -2.73
CA GLY A 5 -11.39 15.40 -4.07
C GLY A 5 -9.86 15.51 -4.08
N THR A 6 -9.29 16.38 -3.26
CA THR A 6 -7.84 16.58 -3.16
C THR A 6 -7.14 15.41 -2.45
N SER A 7 -7.78 14.81 -1.43
CA SER A 7 -7.23 13.65 -0.73
C SER A 7 -7.24 12.39 -1.60
N ASP A 8 -8.32 12.17 -2.34
CA ASP A 8 -8.42 11.08 -3.32
C ASP A 8 -7.34 11.20 -4.41
N LEU A 9 -7.15 12.41 -4.95
CA LEU A 9 -6.13 12.64 -5.98
C LEU A 9 -4.71 12.32 -5.47
N LYS A 10 -4.36 12.78 -4.27
CA LYS A 10 -3.06 12.48 -3.65
C LYS A 10 -2.88 10.98 -3.41
N ARG A 11 -3.92 10.30 -2.95
CA ARG A 11 -3.91 8.84 -2.75
C ARG A 11 -3.62 8.12 -4.08
N LYS A 12 -4.38 8.42 -5.14
CA LYS A 12 -4.16 7.83 -6.46
C LYS A 12 -2.77 8.13 -7.00
N GLN A 13 -2.26 9.34 -6.79
CA GLN A 13 -0.90 9.71 -7.20
C GLN A 13 0.18 8.93 -6.44
N GLY A 14 -0.02 8.69 -5.14
CA GLY A 14 0.85 7.82 -4.34
C GLY A 14 0.88 6.39 -4.88
N ILE A 15 -0.28 5.81 -5.17
CA ILE A 15 -0.41 4.46 -5.76
C ILE A 15 0.26 4.37 -7.12
N VAL A 16 0.04 5.36 -8.00
CA VAL A 16 0.67 5.37 -9.33
C VAL A 16 2.19 5.43 -9.20
N SER A 17 2.71 6.29 -8.32
CA SER A 17 4.15 6.45 -8.13
C SER A 17 4.80 5.19 -7.58
N SER A 18 4.16 4.53 -6.62
CA SER A 18 4.65 3.30 -6.01
C SER A 18 4.57 2.10 -6.95
N LEU A 19 3.47 1.94 -7.69
CA LEU A 19 3.35 0.92 -8.74
C LEU A 19 4.37 1.13 -9.87
N CYS A 20 4.59 2.37 -10.30
CA CYS A 20 5.61 2.66 -11.29
C CYS A 20 7.01 2.29 -10.77
N LYS A 21 7.30 2.57 -9.49
CA LYS A 21 8.56 2.12 -8.87
C LYS A 21 8.68 0.59 -8.88
N HIS A 22 7.65 -0.12 -8.44
CA HIS A 22 7.62 -1.59 -8.42
C HIS A 22 7.82 -2.22 -9.81
N PHE A 23 7.22 -1.62 -10.84
CA PHE A 23 7.35 -2.09 -12.23
C PHE A 23 8.52 -1.48 -13.00
N ASN A 24 9.35 -0.64 -12.35
CA ASN A 24 10.47 0.08 -12.97
C ASN A 24 10.05 0.94 -14.18
N LEU A 25 8.99 1.73 -14.01
CA LEU A 25 8.41 2.64 -15.00
C LEU A 25 8.55 4.11 -14.56
N ASP A 26 8.48 5.05 -15.52
CA ASP A 26 8.43 6.48 -15.22
C ASP A 26 7.01 6.91 -14.79
N PRO A 27 6.79 7.37 -13.55
CA PRO A 27 5.48 7.82 -13.09
C PRO A 27 4.93 9.02 -13.89
N LYS A 28 5.79 9.81 -14.54
CA LYS A 28 5.35 10.95 -15.38
C LYS A 28 4.50 10.52 -16.57
N ALA A 29 4.70 9.29 -17.06
CA ALA A 29 3.90 8.75 -18.16
C ALA A 29 2.41 8.58 -17.80
N PHE A 30 2.08 8.55 -16.50
CA PHE A 30 0.73 8.30 -16.00
C PHE A 30 0.10 9.49 -15.27
N SER A 31 0.86 10.56 -15.02
CA SER A 31 0.38 11.74 -14.27
C SER A 31 -0.91 12.36 -14.81
N SER A 32 -1.08 12.42 -16.14
CA SER A 32 -2.29 12.94 -16.78
C SER A 32 -3.52 12.04 -16.62
N GLN A 33 -3.31 10.76 -16.29
CA GLN A 33 -4.38 9.77 -16.13
C GLN A 33 -4.98 9.79 -14.72
N VAL A 34 -4.27 10.31 -13.71
CA VAL A 34 -4.66 10.28 -12.29
C VAL A 34 -6.01 10.96 -12.01
N PRO A 35 -6.31 12.17 -12.54
CA PRO A 35 -7.55 12.88 -12.20
C PRO A 35 -8.81 12.21 -12.77
N GLY A 36 -8.69 11.47 -13.88
CA GLY A 36 -9.83 10.95 -14.65
C GLY A 36 -10.11 9.46 -14.51
N ASN A 37 -9.26 8.73 -13.80
CA ASN A 37 -9.36 7.28 -13.67
C ASN A 37 -9.46 6.83 -12.21
N ASP A 38 -10.10 5.68 -12.02
CA ASP A 38 -10.11 4.94 -10.77
C ASP A 38 -8.81 4.12 -10.58
N ILE A 39 -8.60 3.58 -9.37
CA ILE A 39 -7.39 2.82 -9.03
C ILE A 39 -7.25 1.61 -9.98
N LYS A 40 -8.35 0.93 -10.28
CA LYS A 40 -8.38 -0.24 -11.17
C LYS A 40 -7.87 0.08 -12.58
N THR A 41 -8.38 1.15 -13.19
CA THR A 41 -8.00 1.56 -14.54
C THR A 41 -6.54 2.01 -14.57
N LEU A 42 -6.09 2.76 -13.56
CA LEU A 42 -4.68 3.15 -13.42
C LEU A 42 -3.77 1.92 -13.31
N TYR A 43 -4.12 0.95 -12.47
CA TYR A 43 -3.38 -0.30 -12.32
C TYR A 43 -3.29 -1.06 -13.66
N ILE A 44 -4.41 -1.25 -14.36
CA ILE A 44 -4.43 -1.96 -15.65
C ILE A 44 -3.55 -1.26 -16.69
N ASN A 45 -3.56 0.07 -16.74
CA ASN A 45 -2.75 0.83 -17.69
C ASN A 45 -1.25 0.72 -17.37
N ILE A 46 -0.88 0.77 -16.09
CA ILE A 46 0.52 0.59 -15.66
C ILE A 46 0.99 -0.83 -15.95
N LEU A 47 0.18 -1.84 -15.61
CA LEU A 47 0.49 -3.25 -15.85
C LEU A 47 0.74 -3.50 -17.35
N LYS A 48 -0.15 -3.02 -18.23
CA LYS A 48 0.02 -3.13 -19.69
C LYS A 48 1.34 -2.52 -20.16
N SER A 49 1.69 -1.34 -19.65
CA SER A 49 2.94 -0.66 -19.99
C SER A 49 4.18 -1.37 -19.45
N SER A 50 4.06 -2.14 -18.36
CA SER A 50 5.17 -2.92 -17.80
C SER A 50 5.55 -4.14 -18.66
N GLY A 51 4.72 -4.52 -19.63
CA GLY A 51 4.90 -5.73 -20.43
C GLY A 51 4.69 -7.03 -19.66
N LYS A 52 4.34 -6.98 -18.37
CA LYS A 52 3.94 -8.15 -17.59
C LYS A 52 2.50 -8.54 -17.94
N GLU A 53 2.25 -9.83 -18.11
CA GLU A 53 0.89 -10.35 -18.27
C GLU A 53 0.09 -10.13 -16.99
N SER A 54 -1.25 -10.13 -17.12
CA SER A 54 -2.14 -10.21 -15.95
C SER A 54 -1.70 -11.36 -15.04
N PRO A 55 -1.53 -11.13 -13.73
CA PRO A 55 -1.18 -12.20 -12.81
C PRO A 55 -2.19 -13.34 -12.93
N GLN A 56 -1.70 -14.57 -12.72
CA GLN A 56 -2.54 -15.78 -12.56
C GLN A 56 -3.57 -15.60 -11.42
N ASN A 57 -3.30 -14.65 -10.51
CA ASN A 57 -4.12 -14.28 -9.36
C ASN A 57 -4.84 -12.92 -9.54
N ASN A 58 -5.24 -12.56 -10.76
CA ASN A 58 -5.89 -11.28 -11.05
C ASN A 58 -7.08 -10.99 -10.10
N ASP A 59 -7.88 -12.00 -9.79
CA ASP A 59 -9.02 -11.87 -8.87
C ASP A 59 -8.58 -11.45 -7.45
N GLU A 60 -7.43 -11.95 -6.98
CA GLU A 60 -6.89 -11.58 -5.67
C GLU A 60 -6.35 -10.15 -5.67
N VAL A 61 -5.71 -9.71 -6.75
CA VAL A 61 -5.27 -8.31 -6.90
C VAL A 61 -6.48 -7.39 -6.93
N MET A 62 -7.55 -7.76 -7.65
CA MET A 62 -8.79 -6.99 -7.72
C MET A 62 -9.48 -6.89 -6.35
N LYS A 63 -9.38 -7.91 -5.48
CA LYS A 63 -9.84 -7.82 -4.08
C LYS A 63 -9.08 -6.73 -3.32
N TRP A 64 -7.76 -6.64 -3.48
CA TRP A 64 -6.95 -5.63 -2.79
C TRP A 64 -7.15 -4.22 -3.37
N ILE A 65 -7.44 -4.10 -4.67
CA ILE A 65 -7.88 -2.84 -5.28
C ILE A 65 -9.23 -2.41 -4.69
N ALA A 66 -10.19 -3.33 -4.54
CA ALA A 66 -11.48 -3.01 -3.92
C ALA A 66 -11.31 -2.59 -2.45
N PHE A 67 -10.42 -3.26 -1.70
CA PHE A 67 -10.03 -2.82 -0.36
C PHE A 67 -9.49 -1.39 -0.41
N ALA A 68 -8.54 -1.08 -1.31
CA ALA A 68 -7.96 0.24 -1.47
C ALA A 68 -8.97 1.35 -1.79
N ASP A 69 -9.92 1.08 -2.70
CA ASP A 69 -10.99 2.03 -3.06
C ASP A 69 -11.92 2.29 -1.87
N SER A 70 -12.23 1.24 -1.09
CA SER A 70 -13.11 1.33 0.08
C SER A 70 -12.45 1.90 1.34
N PHE A 71 -11.10 1.93 1.39
CA PHE A 71 -10.38 2.28 2.60
C PHE A 71 -10.59 3.76 2.97
N PRO A 72 -11.10 4.06 4.16
CA PRO A 72 -11.47 5.42 4.51
C PRO A 72 -10.24 6.30 4.71
N SER A 73 -10.31 7.54 4.22
CA SER A 73 -9.29 8.57 4.47
C SER A 73 -9.38 9.17 5.87
N ASP A 74 -10.47 8.90 6.61
CA ASP A 74 -10.67 9.35 7.99
C ASP A 74 -9.95 8.42 8.97
N SER A 75 -9.19 9.00 9.91
CA SER A 75 -8.35 8.26 10.85
C SER A 75 -9.14 7.44 11.88
N LYS A 76 -10.37 7.82 12.20
CA LYS A 76 -11.20 7.02 13.12
C LYS A 76 -11.85 5.86 12.37
N ALA A 77 -12.33 6.10 11.16
CA ALA A 77 -12.96 5.08 10.32
C ALA A 77 -11.98 4.00 9.84
N CYS A 78 -10.68 4.28 9.76
CA CYS A 78 -9.70 3.30 9.24
C CYS A 78 -9.36 2.16 10.21
N HIS A 79 -9.70 2.27 11.50
CA HIS A 79 -9.34 1.26 12.51
C HIS A 79 -9.91 -0.13 12.19
N GLY A 80 -11.14 -0.22 11.69
CA GLY A 80 -11.75 -1.50 11.30
C GLY A 80 -10.95 -2.20 10.22
N GLY A 81 -10.67 -1.50 9.11
CA GLY A 81 -9.88 -2.03 8.00
C GLY A 81 -8.43 -2.39 8.39
N LEU A 82 -7.82 -1.62 9.30
CA LEU A 82 -6.48 -1.93 9.81
C LEU A 82 -6.47 -3.19 10.69
N ASN A 83 -7.48 -3.42 11.52
CA ASN A 83 -7.59 -4.62 12.35
C ASN A 83 -7.84 -5.88 11.50
N GLU A 84 -8.69 -5.77 10.47
CA GLU A 84 -8.92 -6.85 9.52
C GLU A 84 -7.63 -7.19 8.76
N LEU A 85 -6.95 -6.18 8.23
CA LEU A 85 -5.65 -6.36 7.57
C LEU A 85 -4.60 -6.99 8.50
N ASN A 86 -4.56 -6.56 9.76
CA ASN A 86 -3.66 -7.13 10.77
C ASN A 86 -3.93 -8.62 11.00
N THR A 87 -5.20 -9.02 11.02
CA THR A 87 -5.61 -10.42 11.15
C THR A 87 -5.17 -11.24 9.93
N ASP A 88 -5.41 -10.72 8.72
CA ASP A 88 -5.00 -11.37 7.46
C ASP A 88 -3.47 -11.54 7.37
N LEU A 89 -2.70 -10.58 7.88
CA LEU A 89 -1.24 -10.59 7.89
C LEU A 89 -0.63 -11.47 8.99
N ALA A 90 -1.41 -11.99 9.93
CA ALA A 90 -0.87 -12.79 11.04
C ALA A 90 -0.02 -13.98 10.57
N LYS A 91 -0.40 -14.60 9.44
CA LYS A 91 0.28 -15.77 8.85
C LYS A 91 0.98 -15.46 7.51
N LYS A 92 1.08 -14.20 7.12
CA LYS A 92 1.59 -13.79 5.80
C LYS A 92 2.66 -12.72 5.92
N SER A 93 3.76 -12.88 5.19
CA SER A 93 4.79 -11.84 5.07
C SER A 93 4.47 -10.81 3.99
N VAL A 94 3.70 -11.20 2.98
CA VAL A 94 3.20 -10.37 1.87
C VAL A 94 1.75 -10.75 1.57
N LEU A 95 0.97 -9.83 1.00
CA LEU A 95 -0.45 -10.01 0.73
C LEU A 95 -0.69 -11.08 -0.32
N LEU A 96 0.07 -11.01 -1.42
CA LEU A 96 0.07 -11.97 -2.53
C LEU A 96 1.51 -12.30 -2.92
N GLY A 97 1.70 -13.47 -3.54
CA GLY A 97 3.00 -13.99 -3.94
C GLY A 97 3.43 -15.20 -3.13
N ASN A 98 4.69 -15.61 -3.30
CA ASN A 98 5.26 -16.82 -2.69
C ASN A 98 5.77 -16.63 -1.25
N GLY A 99 5.38 -15.54 -0.58
CA GLY A 99 5.77 -15.24 0.81
C GLY A 99 7.06 -14.44 0.99
N PHE A 100 7.84 -14.18 -0.08
CA PHE A 100 9.15 -13.52 0.03
C PHE A 100 9.36 -12.33 -0.91
N THR A 101 8.47 -12.13 -1.88
CA THR A 101 8.59 -11.02 -2.83
C THR A 101 7.31 -10.21 -2.74
N PRO A 102 7.38 -8.90 -2.43
CA PRO A 102 6.23 -8.03 -2.52
C PRO A 102 5.57 -8.09 -3.90
N SER A 103 4.26 -8.01 -3.90
CA SER A 103 3.44 -7.95 -5.12
C SER A 103 2.86 -6.55 -5.32
N GLU A 104 2.26 -6.31 -6.49
CA GLU A 104 1.47 -5.09 -6.72
C GLU A 104 0.38 -4.86 -5.66
N ALA A 105 -0.21 -5.93 -5.10
CA ALA A 105 -1.20 -5.80 -4.03
C ALA A 105 -0.58 -5.21 -2.77
N ASP A 106 0.64 -5.61 -2.42
CA ASP A 106 1.36 -5.05 -1.28
C ASP A 106 1.61 -3.56 -1.47
N VAL A 107 2.07 -3.17 -2.66
CA VAL A 107 2.38 -1.79 -3.02
C VAL A 107 1.13 -0.90 -3.01
N ILE A 108 0.01 -1.39 -3.55
CA ILE A 108 -1.28 -0.68 -3.56
C ILE A 108 -1.78 -0.45 -2.14
N VAL A 109 -1.85 -1.52 -1.33
CA VAL A 109 -2.38 -1.45 0.03
C VAL A 109 -1.47 -0.58 0.91
N PHE A 110 -0.15 -0.71 0.77
CA PHE A 110 0.82 0.10 1.52
C PHE A 110 0.56 1.57 1.28
N SER A 111 0.43 1.96 0.01
CA SER A 111 0.24 3.35 -0.40
C SER A 111 -1.02 3.97 0.17
N VAL A 112 -2.08 3.17 0.32
CA VAL A 112 -3.40 3.62 0.78
C VAL A 112 -3.45 3.78 2.29
N ILE A 113 -2.88 2.84 3.04
CA ILE A 113 -2.93 2.87 4.50
C ILE A 113 -1.82 3.72 5.13
N HIS A 114 -0.78 4.08 4.35
CA HIS A 114 0.41 4.78 4.84
C HIS A 114 0.08 6.02 5.67
N SER A 115 -0.77 6.92 5.16
CA SER A 115 -1.13 8.15 5.87
C SER A 115 -1.85 7.87 7.19
N SER A 116 -2.67 6.82 7.24
CA SER A 116 -3.35 6.40 8.47
C SER A 116 -2.33 5.86 9.47
N MET A 117 -1.36 5.06 9.02
CA MET A 117 -0.31 4.55 9.89
C MET A 117 0.57 5.66 10.46
N ILE A 118 0.90 6.70 9.69
CA ILE A 118 1.64 7.86 10.21
C ILE A 118 0.83 8.58 11.30
N ALA A 119 -0.47 8.74 11.10
CA ALA A 119 -1.35 9.45 12.02
C ALA A 119 -1.62 8.72 13.34
N LEU A 120 -1.40 7.41 13.42
CA LEU A 120 -1.59 6.63 14.65
C LEU A 120 -0.50 6.93 15.69
N SER A 121 -0.92 6.97 16.95
CA SER A 121 -0.02 7.00 18.10
C SER A 121 0.74 5.68 18.27
N THR A 122 1.86 5.70 19.00
CA THR A 122 2.65 4.49 19.28
C THR A 122 1.81 3.36 19.92
N PRO A 123 0.98 3.62 20.95
CA PRO A 123 0.14 2.56 21.55
C PRO A 123 -0.92 1.99 20.60
N GLU A 124 -1.34 2.74 19.58
CA GLU A 124 -2.26 2.22 18.56
C GLU A 124 -1.52 1.33 17.56
N LYS A 125 -0.29 1.71 17.17
CA LYS A 125 0.58 0.90 16.31
C LYS A 125 0.96 -0.43 16.96
N GLU A 126 1.21 -0.45 18.27
CA GLU A 126 1.51 -1.67 19.04
C GLU A 126 0.38 -2.71 18.99
N LYS A 127 -0.87 -2.28 18.80
CA LYS A 127 -2.03 -3.18 18.62
C LYS A 127 -2.12 -3.77 17.22
N LEU A 128 -1.29 -3.30 16.28
CA LEU A 128 -1.25 -3.73 14.89
C LEU A 128 0.12 -4.35 14.53
N PRO A 129 0.63 -5.34 15.30
CA PRO A 129 2.00 -5.81 15.16
C PRO A 129 2.28 -6.43 13.78
N HIS A 130 1.29 -7.08 13.17
CA HIS A 130 1.46 -7.73 11.87
C HIS A 130 1.46 -6.71 10.72
N VAL A 131 0.64 -5.66 10.82
CA VAL A 131 0.69 -4.52 9.90
C VAL A 131 2.02 -3.79 10.04
N MET A 132 2.47 -3.50 11.26
CA MET A 132 3.73 -2.79 11.48
C MET A 132 4.94 -3.56 10.94
N ARG A 133 5.00 -4.88 11.19
CA ARG A 133 6.01 -5.76 10.60
C ARG A 133 5.96 -5.71 9.07
N TRP A 134 4.76 -5.83 8.50
CA TRP A 134 4.56 -5.81 7.05
C TRP A 134 4.94 -4.45 6.44
N MET A 135 4.53 -3.32 7.01
CA MET A 135 4.90 -1.98 6.56
C MET A 135 6.43 -1.80 6.56
N ASP A 136 7.13 -2.22 7.63
CA ASP A 136 8.59 -2.18 7.66
C ASP A 136 9.20 -3.06 6.57
N TYR A 137 8.66 -4.25 6.35
CA TYR A 137 9.15 -5.14 5.30
C TYR A 137 8.96 -4.55 3.89
N ILE A 138 7.75 -4.07 3.56
CA ILE A 138 7.43 -3.51 2.24
C ILE A 138 8.22 -2.23 1.98
N GLN A 139 8.24 -1.28 2.92
CA GLN A 139 8.93 0.00 2.68
C GLN A 139 10.42 -0.15 2.39
N ASN A 140 11.08 -1.14 3.01
CA ASN A 140 12.51 -1.39 2.80
C ASN A 140 12.76 -2.28 1.57
N SER A 141 11.90 -3.27 1.30
CA SER A 141 12.07 -4.18 0.15
C SER A 141 11.81 -3.48 -1.18
N GLU A 142 10.82 -2.59 -1.23
CA GLU A 142 10.45 -1.79 -2.40
C GLU A 142 11.15 -0.41 -2.44
N ASP A 143 11.99 -0.10 -1.45
CA ASP A 143 12.67 1.19 -1.31
C ASP A 143 11.71 2.41 -1.41
N LEU A 144 10.55 2.33 -0.74
CA LEU A 144 9.49 3.34 -0.86
C LEU A 144 9.79 4.64 -0.09
N GLY A 145 10.94 4.74 0.59
CA GLY A 145 11.31 5.90 1.41
C GLY A 145 11.51 7.21 0.64
N ALA A 146 11.72 7.14 -0.69
CA ALA A 146 11.75 8.33 -1.55
C ALA A 146 10.34 8.86 -1.89
N LEU A 147 9.30 8.02 -1.73
CA LEU A 147 7.92 8.34 -2.09
C LEU A 147 7.04 8.63 -0.87
N PHE A 148 7.35 8.01 0.26
CA PHE A 148 6.58 8.11 1.50
C PHE A 148 7.47 8.38 2.70
N GLU A 149 6.94 9.09 3.70
CA GLU A 149 7.60 9.22 5.00
C GLU A 149 7.87 7.85 5.61
N LYS A 150 9.09 7.60 6.09
CA LYS A 150 9.45 6.29 6.62
C LYS A 150 8.69 6.02 7.93
N ILE A 151 8.00 4.88 8.01
CA ILE A 151 7.39 4.43 9.26
C ILE A 151 8.49 3.82 10.12
N LEU A 152 8.73 4.44 11.28
CA LEU A 152 9.68 3.95 12.25
C LEU A 152 9.04 2.83 13.07
N LEU A 153 9.68 1.67 13.04
CA LEU A 153 9.37 0.55 13.93
C LEU A 153 10.46 0.49 14.99
N GLU A 154 10.09 0.63 16.27
CA GLU A 154 10.99 0.31 17.36
C GLU A 154 11.23 -1.20 17.35
N LYS A 155 12.44 -1.60 16.96
CA LYS A 155 12.85 -3.00 16.95
C LYS A 155 13.32 -3.35 18.36
N PRO A 156 12.90 -4.49 18.92
CA PRO A 156 13.42 -4.93 20.19
C PRO A 156 14.95 -5.03 20.11
N VAL A 157 15.63 -4.59 21.17
CA VAL A 157 17.09 -4.75 21.27
C VAL A 157 17.38 -6.24 21.24
N PHE A 158 18.14 -6.68 20.25
CA PHE A 158 18.62 -8.05 20.19
C PHE A 158 19.80 -8.18 21.15
N GLU A 159 19.61 -8.93 22.23
CA GLU A 159 20.70 -9.36 23.12
C GLU A 159 21.07 -10.80 22.72
N PRO A 160 22.21 -11.03 22.03
CA PRO A 160 22.66 -12.37 21.73
C PRO A 160 22.98 -13.11 23.04
N GLN A 161 22.45 -14.33 23.19
CA GLN A 161 22.83 -15.26 24.24
C GLN A 161 24.15 -15.97 23.92
#